data_AF-A0A2V8BWG5-F1
#
_entry.id   AF-A0A2V8BWG5-F1
#
_cell.length_a   1.000
_cell.length_b   1.000
_cell.length_c   1.000
_cell.angle_alpha   90.00
_cell.angle_beta   90.00
_cell.angle_gamma   90.00
#
_symmetry.space_group_name_H-M   'P 1'
#
loop_
_entity.id
_entity.type
_entity.pdbx_description
1 polymer ?
#
loop_
_entity_poly.entity_id
_entity_poly.type
_entity_poly.pdbx_seq_one_letter_code
_entity_poly.pdbx_strand_id
1 'polypeptide(L)'
;VIAAVDSRNGYVVIHGWKTALPLTASEAVRALEPYCDEFLYTHVDSEGLMGGTNMEAILAVRHATMRRVTAAGGISTQREIDDLHARGIDAVVGMAIYTGALDPDALPHG
;
A
#
# COMPACT_ATOMS: atom_id res chain seq x y z
N VAL A 1 15.47 7.67 0.89
CA VAL A 1 14.59 7.95 -0.28
C VAL A 1 13.40 7.00 -0.22
N ILE A 2 12.18 7.50 -0.47
CA ILE A 2 10.96 6.67 -0.57
C ILE A 2 10.55 6.58 -2.05
N ALA A 3 10.32 5.38 -2.56
CA ALA A 3 9.74 5.18 -3.88
C ALA A 3 8.24 4.86 -3.76
N ALA A 4 7.42 5.58 -4.51
CA ALA A 4 6.01 5.25 -4.68
C ALA A 4 5.85 4.21 -5.79
N VAL A 5 5.16 3.12 -5.48
CA VAL A 5 4.84 2.04 -6.42
C VAL A 5 3.33 1.85 -6.41
N ASP A 6 2.68 2.28 -7.49
CA ASP A 6 1.24 2.15 -7.65
C ASP A 6 0.95 1.01 -8.61
N SER A 7 0.01 0.12 -8.27
CA SER A 7 -0.40 -0.96 -9.17
C SER A 7 -1.91 -1.01 -9.38
N ARG A 8 -2.31 -1.32 -10.61
CA ARG A 8 -3.70 -1.59 -11.01
C ARG A 8 -3.73 -2.87 -11.86
N ASN A 9 -4.68 -3.76 -11.59
CA ASN A 9 -4.77 -5.09 -12.20
C ASN A 9 -3.46 -5.89 -12.12
N GLY A 10 -2.71 -5.74 -11.01
CA GLY A 10 -1.44 -6.42 -10.77
C GLY A 10 -0.21 -5.80 -11.46
N TYR A 11 -0.38 -4.74 -12.25
CA TYR A 11 0.71 -4.09 -12.99
C TYR A 11 0.97 -2.69 -12.50
N VAL A 12 2.24 -2.27 -12.50
CA VAL A 12 2.67 -0.91 -12.17
C VAL A 12 2.04 0.08 -13.12
N VAL A 13 1.51 1.16 -12.57
CA VAL A 13 0.93 2.27 -13.33
C VAL A 13 1.65 3.57 -13.04
N ILE A 14 1.84 4.39 -14.08
CA ILE A 14 2.51 5.68 -14.03
C ILE A 14 1.67 6.77 -14.74
N HIS A 15 2.16 8.01 -14.74
CA HIS A 15 1.48 9.17 -15.33
C HIS A 15 0.06 9.39 -14.77
N GLY A 16 -0.07 9.38 -13.43
CA GLY A 16 -1.37 9.49 -12.76
C GLY A 16 -2.30 8.31 -13.08
N TRP A 17 -1.74 7.10 -13.03
CA TRP A 17 -2.41 5.82 -13.27
C TRP A 17 -2.98 5.62 -14.69
N LYS A 18 -2.51 6.41 -15.66
CA LYS A 18 -2.98 6.36 -17.05
C LYS A 18 -2.23 5.34 -17.90
N THR A 19 -0.99 5.02 -17.55
CA THR A 19 -0.13 4.13 -18.33
C THR A 19 0.29 2.93 -17.49
N ALA A 20 -0.12 1.74 -17.90
CA ALA A 20 0.35 0.49 -17.30
C ALA A 20 1.68 0.06 -17.93
N LEU A 21 2.59 -0.43 -17.11
CA LEU A 21 3.84 -1.06 -17.52
C LEU A 21 3.70 -2.58 -17.45
N PRO A 22 4.41 -3.37 -18.27
CA PRO A 22 4.46 -4.82 -18.17
C PRO A 22 5.39 -5.25 -17.02
N LEU A 23 5.16 -4.70 -15.83
CA LEU A 23 5.96 -4.88 -14.63
C LEU A 23 5.00 -5.00 -13.45
N THR A 24 5.15 -6.05 -12.65
CA THR A 24 4.39 -6.20 -11.40
C THR A 24 4.97 -5.32 -10.29
N ALA A 25 4.19 -5.06 -9.25
CA ALA A 25 4.67 -4.27 -8.10
C ALA A 25 5.91 -4.91 -7.43
N SER A 26 5.90 -6.24 -7.26
CA SER A 26 7.02 -6.98 -6.69
C SER A 26 8.30 -6.88 -7.54
N GLU A 27 8.18 -6.91 -8.87
CA GLU A 27 9.35 -6.74 -9.75
C GLU A 27 9.89 -5.31 -9.70
N ALA A 28 9.02 -4.30 -9.69
CA ALA A 28 9.42 -2.90 -9.52
C ALA A 28 10.18 -2.68 -8.23
N VAL A 29 9.63 -3.19 -7.12
CA VAL A 29 10.24 -3.03 -5.79
C VAL A 29 11.62 -3.68 -5.72
N ARG A 30 11.80 -4.89 -6.26
CA ARG A 30 13.12 -5.54 -6.34
C ARG A 30 14.12 -4.73 -7.18
N ALA A 31 13.69 -4.20 -8.31
CA ALA A 31 14.55 -3.41 -9.18
C ALA A 31 14.98 -2.07 -8.53
N LEU A 32 14.12 -1.50 -7.68
CA LEU A 32 14.34 -0.21 -7.03
C LEU A 32 15.02 -0.31 -5.65
N GLU A 33 15.05 -1.49 -5.04
CA GLU A 33 15.57 -1.73 -3.68
C GLU A 33 17.01 -1.21 -3.41
N PRO A 34 17.95 -1.25 -4.37
CA PRO A 34 19.28 -0.65 -4.17
C PRO A 34 19.28 0.87 -4.04
N TYR A 35 18.22 1.54 -4.50
CA TYR A 35 18.13 3.00 -4.62
C TYR A 35 17.18 3.64 -3.59
N CYS A 36 16.46 2.82 -2.81
CA CYS A 36 15.40 3.27 -1.92
C CYS A 36 15.52 2.62 -0.54
N ASP A 37 15.11 3.35 0.49
CA ASP A 37 15.10 2.88 1.88
C ASP A 37 13.73 2.34 2.30
N GLU A 38 12.69 2.73 1.56
CA GLU A 38 11.30 2.43 1.82
C GLU A 38 10.46 2.51 0.54
N PHE A 39 9.37 1.75 0.52
CA PHE A 39 8.37 1.76 -0.54
C PHE A 39 7.00 2.16 0.02
N LEU A 40 6.38 3.16 -0.61
CA LEU A 40 4.95 3.43 -0.47
C LEU A 40 4.24 2.65 -1.58
N TYR A 41 3.51 1.60 -1.22
CA TYR A 41 2.77 0.76 -2.16
C TYR A 41 1.28 1.10 -2.14
N THR A 42 0.73 1.50 -3.29
CA THR A 42 -0.71 1.77 -3.44
C THR A 42 -1.35 0.70 -4.32
N HIS A 43 -2.32 -0.03 -3.76
CA HIS A 43 -3.18 -0.91 -4.55
C HIS A 43 -4.37 -0.11 -5.09
N VAL A 44 -4.23 0.42 -6.31
CA VAL A 44 -5.17 1.37 -6.93
C VAL A 44 -6.55 0.76 -7.16
N ASP A 45 -6.65 -0.55 -7.39
CA ASP A 45 -7.94 -1.22 -7.61
C ASP A 45 -8.89 -1.10 -6.41
N SER A 46 -8.35 -0.99 -5.19
CA SER A 46 -9.14 -0.85 -3.96
C SER A 46 -9.29 0.59 -3.48
N GLU A 47 -8.63 1.55 -4.14
CA GLU A 47 -8.60 2.92 -3.68
C GLU A 47 -9.99 3.59 -3.76
N GLY A 48 -10.44 4.18 -2.65
CA GLY A 48 -11.72 4.88 -2.57
C GLY A 48 -12.98 4.00 -2.55
N LEU A 49 -12.85 2.68 -2.66
CA LEU A 49 -14.00 1.77 -2.73
C LEU A 49 -14.56 1.35 -1.37
N MET A 50 -13.93 1.74 -0.25
CA MET A 50 -14.34 1.37 1.13
C MET A 50 -14.55 -0.14 1.38
N GLY A 51 -14.17 -0.99 0.43
CA GLY A 51 -14.40 -2.44 0.44
C GLY A 51 -13.28 -3.26 1.09
N GLY A 52 -12.28 -2.59 1.66
CA GLY A 52 -11.08 -3.20 2.21
C GLY A 52 -9.91 -3.22 1.23
N THR A 53 -8.72 -3.44 1.76
CA THR A 53 -7.48 -3.50 0.99
C THR A 53 -7.19 -4.91 0.48
N ASN A 54 -6.38 -5.00 -0.58
CA ASN A 54 -5.91 -6.28 -1.09
C ASN A 54 -4.67 -6.74 -0.31
N MET A 55 -4.90 -7.46 0.78
CA MET A 55 -3.84 -7.97 1.66
C MET A 55 -2.85 -8.89 0.92
N GLU A 56 -3.33 -9.70 -0.03
CA GLU A 56 -2.45 -10.61 -0.80
C GLU A 56 -1.47 -9.81 -1.67
N ALA A 57 -1.95 -8.78 -2.37
CA ALA A 57 -1.10 -7.90 -3.18
C ALA A 57 -0.06 -7.16 -2.33
N ILE A 58 -0.46 -6.66 -1.16
CA ILE A 58 0.44 -6.01 -0.20
C ILE A 58 1.51 -6.98 0.29
N LEU A 59 1.12 -8.20 0.66
CA LEU A 59 2.06 -9.22 1.12
C LEU A 59 3.04 -9.64 0.03
N ALA A 60 2.60 -9.75 -1.22
CA ALA A 60 3.49 -10.01 -2.36
C ALA A 60 4.57 -8.94 -2.52
N VAL A 61 4.26 -7.67 -2.19
CA VAL A 61 5.24 -6.59 -2.15
C VAL A 61 6.14 -6.69 -0.93
N ARG A 62 5.59 -6.90 0.27
CA ARG A 62 6.36 -7.11 1.51
C ARG A 62 7.39 -8.22 1.38
N HIS A 63 7.03 -9.33 0.73
CA HIS A 63 7.93 -10.46 0.51
C HIS A 63 8.97 -10.22 -0.60
N ALA A 64 8.83 -9.16 -1.39
CA ALA A 64 9.74 -8.86 -2.49
C ALA A 64 10.94 -8.00 -2.08
N THR A 65 10.97 -7.42 -0.86
CA THR A 65 12.04 -6.53 -0.40
C THR A 65 12.32 -6.67 1.09
N MET A 66 13.56 -6.36 1.48
CA MET A 66 13.96 -6.20 2.87
C MET A 66 13.74 -4.77 3.39
N ARG A 67 13.45 -3.79 2.50
CA ARG A 67 13.17 -2.40 2.85
C ARG A 67 11.82 -2.26 3.55
N ARG A 68 11.61 -1.11 4.19
CA ARG A 68 10.31 -0.77 4.79
C ARG A 68 9.23 -0.70 3.71
N VAL A 69 8.02 -1.10 4.07
CA VAL A 69 6.85 -1.03 3.19
C VAL A 69 5.73 -0.36 3.95
N THR A 70 5.23 0.72 3.36
CA THR A 70 4.03 1.43 3.80
C THR A 70 2.94 1.15 2.77
N ALA A 71 1.82 0.56 3.19
CA ALA A 71 0.70 0.19 2.33
C ALA A 71 -0.39 1.26 2.32
N ALA A 72 -0.94 1.51 1.13
CA ALA A 72 -2.05 2.43 0.88
C ALA A 72 -3.06 1.81 -0.09
N GLY A 73 -4.27 2.37 -0.11
CA GLY A 73 -5.35 1.97 -1.01
C GLY A 73 -6.34 1.01 -0.35
N GLY A 74 -7.57 1.49 -0.14
CA GLY A 74 -8.71 0.68 0.27
C GLY A 74 -8.77 0.25 1.74
N ILE A 75 -7.76 0.55 2.57
CA ILE A 75 -7.75 0.25 4.00
C ILE A 75 -8.93 0.99 4.67
N SER A 76 -9.85 0.25 5.28
CA SER A 76 -11.10 0.78 5.81
C SER A 76 -11.43 0.37 7.24
N THR A 77 -10.66 -0.54 7.84
CA THR A 77 -10.94 -1.05 9.19
C THR A 77 -9.69 -1.09 10.08
N GLN A 78 -9.88 -0.96 11.40
CA GLN A 78 -8.78 -1.11 12.39
C GLN A 78 -8.10 -2.48 12.28
N ARG A 79 -8.90 -3.53 12.06
CA ARG A 79 -8.39 -4.89 11.91
C ARG A 79 -7.36 -5.02 10.79
N GLU A 80 -7.58 -4.35 9.65
CA GLU A 80 -6.61 -4.34 8.56
C GLU A 80 -5.31 -3.63 8.97
N ILE A 81 -5.41 -2.52 9.70
CA ILE A 81 -4.24 -1.80 10.24
C ILE A 81 -3.46 -2.71 11.18
N ASP A 82 -4.14 -3.36 12.12
CA ASP A 82 -3.51 -4.27 13.08
C ASP A 82 -2.84 -5.46 12.37
N ASP A 83 -3.51 -6.01 11.35
CA ASP A 83 -2.98 -7.10 10.53
C ASP A 83 -1.71 -6.69 9.77
N LEU A 84 -1.69 -5.48 9.19
CA LEU A 84 -0.51 -4.93 8.51
C LEU A 84 0.63 -4.69 9.51
N HIS A 85 0.32 -4.07 10.65
CA HIS A 85 1.30 -3.77 11.68
C HIS A 85 1.96 -5.03 12.25
N ALA A 86 1.17 -6.08 12.54
CA ALA A 86 1.69 -7.38 12.99
C ALA A 86 2.65 -8.03 11.99
N ARG A 87 2.63 -7.60 10.72
CA ARG A 87 3.50 -8.08 9.64
C ARG A 87 4.65 -7.11 9.33
N GLY A 88 4.83 -6.06 10.14
CA GLY A 88 5.85 -5.03 9.96
C GLY A 88 5.60 -4.14 8.74
N ILE A 89 4.33 -3.91 8.41
CA ILE A 89 3.89 -3.04 7.32
C ILE A 89 3.16 -1.85 7.93
N ASP A 90 3.62 -0.65 7.60
CA ASP A 90 2.95 0.58 8.01
C ASP A 90 1.73 0.83 7.10
N ALA A 91 0.72 1.51 7.61
CA ALA A 91 -0.55 1.72 6.90
C ALA A 91 -0.85 3.21 6.73
N VAL A 92 -1.20 3.62 5.52
CA VAL A 92 -1.73 4.95 5.21
C VAL A 92 -3.23 4.84 4.95
N VAL A 93 -4.02 5.50 5.80
CA VAL A 93 -5.48 5.51 5.74
C VAL A 93 -5.97 6.91 5.35
N GLY A 94 -6.73 6.99 4.26
CA GLY A 94 -7.28 8.25 3.77
C GLY A 94 -8.81 8.30 3.86
N MET A 95 -9.48 7.69 2.88
CA MET A 95 -10.94 7.78 2.71
C MET A 95 -11.75 7.29 3.91
N ALA A 96 -11.27 6.30 4.66
CA ALA A 96 -11.97 5.80 5.83
C ALA A 96 -11.99 6.83 6.98
N ILE A 97 -10.94 7.63 7.13
CA ILE A 97 -10.93 8.77 8.07
C ILE A 97 -11.86 9.87 7.55
N TYR A 98 -11.75 10.22 6.27
CA TYR A 98 -12.57 11.29 5.67
C TYR A 98 -14.08 11.01 5.75
N THR A 99 -14.49 9.74 5.62
CA THR A 99 -15.89 9.30 5.71
C THR A 99 -16.36 9.05 7.15
N GLY A 100 -15.47 9.16 8.15
CA GLY A 100 -15.76 8.85 9.54
C GLY A 100 -15.93 7.35 9.84
N ALA A 101 -15.56 6.47 8.90
CA ALA A 101 -15.54 5.03 9.11
C ALA A 101 -14.44 4.60 10.09
N LEU A 102 -13.35 5.37 10.15
CA LEU A 102 -12.31 5.26 11.16
C LEU A 102 -12.11 6.60 11.84
N ASP A 103 -12.00 6.55 13.17
CA ASP A 103 -11.69 7.71 14.00
C ASP A 103 -10.17 7.78 14.21
N PRO A 104 -9.47 8.82 13.72
CA PRO A 104 -8.03 8.97 13.91
C PRO A 104 -7.63 9.13 15.38
N ASP A 105 -8.52 9.62 16.26
CA ASP A 105 -8.25 9.79 17.69
C ASP A 105 -8.38 8.46 18.45
N ALA A 106 -9.02 7.45 17.85
CA ALA A 106 -9.10 6.10 18.39
C ALA A 106 -7.93 5.21 17.95
N LEU A 107 -7.09 5.67 17.01
CA LEU A 107 -5.90 4.94 16.57
C LEU A 107 -4.80 5.06 17.64
N PRO A 108 -4.10 3.96 17.99
CA PRO A 108 -2.98 4.05 18.90
C PRO A 108 -1.93 4.99 18.32
N HIS A 109 -1.61 6.07 19.05
CA HIS A 109 -0.44 6.87 18.77
C HIS A 109 0.78 6.03 19.16
N GLY A 110 1.54 5.58 18.15
CA GLY A 110 2.78 4.84 18.34
C GLY A 110 3.81 5.59 19.19
#